data_AF-K2PKJ6-F1
#
_entry.id   AF-K2PKJ6-F1
#
_cell.length_a   1.000
_cell.length_b   1.000
_cell.length_c   1.000
_cell.angle_alpha   90.00
_cell.angle_beta   90.00
_cell.angle_gamma   90.00
#
_symmetry.space_group_name_H-M   'P 1'
#
loop_
_entity.id
_entity.type
_entity.pdbx_description
1 polymer ?
#
loop_
_entity_poly.entity_id
_entity_poly.type
_entity_poly.pdbx_seq_one_letter_code
_entity_poly.pdbx_strand_id
1 'polypeptide(L)' 'MEIKILGPGCAKCKTTVDLIDRVAKETGKDVTLEKVEDMRQIVGYGVMSTPGVVVGGKVVHTGSVPTRDQVLSWLG' A
#
# COMPACT_ATOMS: atom_id res chain seq x y z
N MET A 1 -3.83 2.00 11.96
CA MET A 1 -3.34 2.88 10.87
C MET A 1 -3.94 2.41 9.55
N GLU A 2 -4.67 3.26 8.84
CA GLU A 2 -5.32 2.87 7.58
C GLU A 2 -4.33 2.93 6.40
N ILE A 3 -4.19 1.82 5.69
CA ILE A 3 -3.33 1.68 4.52
C ILE A 3 -4.14 1.10 3.36
N LYS A 4 -4.25 1.85 2.27
CA LYS A 4 -4.93 1.41 1.04
C LYS A 4 -3.91 1.04 -0.03
N ILE A 5 -4.06 -0.14 -0.61
CA ILE A 5 -3.27 -0.62 -1.75
C ILE A 5 -4.12 -0.46 -3.00
N LEU A 6 -3.68 0.44 -3.87
CA LEU A 6 -4.32 0.80 -5.12
C LEU A 6 -3.76 -0.06 -6.25
N GLY A 7 -4.54 -1.00 -6.76
CA GLY A 7 -4.14 -1.78 -7.93
C GLY A 7 -5.07 -2.94 -8.24
N PRO A 8 -5.11 -3.41 -9.49
CA PRO A 8 -6.06 -4.42 -9.97
C PRO A 8 -5.71 -5.85 -9.53
N GLY A 9 -5.07 -6.03 -8.38
CA GLY A 9 -4.79 -7.36 -7.83
C GLY A 9 -3.63 -8.13 -8.49
N CYS A 10 -2.74 -7.48 -9.25
CA CYS A 10 -1.60 -8.16 -9.87
C CYS A 10 -0.59 -8.70 -8.82
N ALA A 11 0.33 -9.58 -9.25
CA ALA A 11 1.32 -10.20 -8.35
C ALA A 11 2.08 -9.19 -7.48
N LYS A 12 2.45 -8.03 -8.03
CA LYS A 12 3.12 -6.93 -7.30
C LYS A 12 2.25 -6.33 -6.19
N CYS A 13 0.93 -6.21 -6.41
CA CYS A 13 0.00 -5.73 -5.38
C CYS A 13 -0.06 -6.71 -4.21
N LYS A 14 -0.12 -8.01 -4.50
CA LYS A 14 -0.09 -9.07 -3.47
C LYS A 14 1.20 -9.03 -2.66
N THR A 15 2.37 -8.92 -3.32
CA THR A 15 3.66 -8.79 -2.62
C THR A 15 3.71 -7.55 -1.73
N THR A 16 3.14 -6.44 -2.18
CA THR A 16 3.08 -5.19 -1.39
C THR A 16 2.25 -5.36 -0.12
N VAL A 17 1.08 -6.01 -0.24
CA VAL A 17 0.20 -6.31 0.90
C VAL A 17 0.90 -7.22 1.90
N ASP A 18 1.50 -8.31 1.42
CA ASP A 18 2.20 -9.28 2.28
C ASP A 18 3.40 -8.63 3.00
N LEU A 19 4.11 -7.73 2.32
CA LEU A 19 5.21 -6.98 2.93
C LEU A 19 4.70 -6.07 4.05
N ILE A 20 3.66 -5.28 3.80
CA ILE A 20 3.10 -4.36 4.79
C ILE A 20 2.55 -5.11 6.01
N ASP A 21 1.82 -6.20 5.80
CA ASP A 21 1.30 -7.06 6.87
C ASP A 21 2.43 -7.64 7.73
N ARG A 22 3.50 -8.14 7.11
CA ARG A 22 4.68 -8.65 7.84
C ARG A 22 5.34 -7.58 8.68
N VAL A 23 5.64 -6.42 8.11
CA VAL A 23 6.34 -5.34 8.83
C VAL A 23 5.47 -4.79 9.96
N ALA A 24 4.16 -4.67 9.76
CA ALA A 24 3.23 -4.26 10.81
C ALA A 24 3.21 -5.26 11.98
N LYS A 25 3.17 -6.56 11.69
CA LYS A 25 3.28 -7.62 12.71
C LYS A 25 4.61 -7.59 13.45
N GLU A 26 5.72 -7.42 12.73
CA GLU A 26 7.07 -7.32 13.31
C GLU A 26 7.23 -6.09 14.22
N THR A 27 6.58 -4.98 13.87
CA THR A 27 6.62 -3.73 14.64
C THR A 27 5.55 -3.62 15.73
N GLY A 28 4.63 -4.60 15.81
CA GLY A 28 3.49 -4.58 16.73
C GLY A 28 2.50 -3.45 16.45
N LYS A 29 2.46 -2.94 15.22
CA LYS A 29 1.59 -1.82 14.81
C LYS A 29 0.26 -2.37 14.28
N ASP A 30 -0.83 -1.80 14.76
CA ASP A 30 -2.16 -2.14 14.25
C ASP A 30 -2.42 -1.41 12.92
N VAL A 31 -2.47 -2.16 11.83
CA VAL A 31 -2.69 -1.64 10.48
C VAL A 31 -3.95 -2.24 9.87
N THR A 32 -4.74 -1.41 9.21
CA THR A 32 -5.91 -1.83 8.45
C THR A 32 -5.54 -1.76 6.98
N LEU A 33 -5.45 -2.93 6.33
CA LEU A 33 -5.11 -3.03 4.92
C LEU A 33 -6.39 -3.12 4.07
N GLU A 34 -6.61 -2.15 3.22
CA GLU A 34 -7.71 -2.11 2.27
C GLU A 34 -7.16 -2.22 0.84
N LYS A 35 -7.78 -3.04 0.00
CA LYS A 35 -7.39 -3.20 -1.41
C LYS A 35 -8.40 -2.47 -2.27
N VAL A 36 -7.93 -1.48 -3.02
CA VAL A 36 -8.74 -0.72 -3.97
C VAL A 36 -8.38 -1.19 -5.37
N GLU A 37 -9.26 -1.99 -5.94
CA GLU A 37 -9.10 -2.55 -7.30
C GLU A 37 -9.86 -1.72 -8.34
N ASP A 38 -10.72 -0.79 -7.90
CA ASP A 38 -11.51 0.09 -8.77
C ASP A 38 -10.62 1.14 -9.43
N MET A 39 -10.48 1.03 -10.76
CA MET A 39 -9.66 1.94 -11.57
C MET A 39 -10.06 3.41 -11.42
N ARG A 40 -11.36 3.73 -11.23
CA ARG A 40 -11.81 5.12 -11.02
C ARG A 40 -11.29 5.67 -9.71
N GLN A 41 -11.31 4.87 -8.64
CA GLN A 41 -10.75 5.27 -7.37
C GLN A 41 -9.23 5.45 -7.47
N ILE A 42 -8.53 4.50 -8.11
CA ILE A 42 -7.07 4.57 -8.33
C ILE A 42 -6.67 5.87 -9.05
N VAL A 43 -7.35 6.22 -10.14
CA VAL A 43 -7.12 7.48 -10.86
C VAL A 43 -7.52 8.69 -10.01
N GLY A 44 -8.59 8.59 -9.22
CA GLY A 44 -9.01 9.62 -8.27
C GLY A 44 -7.97 9.96 -7.21
N TYR A 45 -7.12 8.99 -6.83
CA TYR A 45 -5.95 9.21 -5.98
C TYR A 45 -4.74 9.78 -6.75
N GLY A 46 -4.84 10.01 -8.06
CA GLY A 46 -3.74 10.49 -8.90
C GLY A 46 -2.69 9.41 -9.23
N VAL A 47 -3.01 8.13 -9.00
CA VAL A 47 -2.07 7.03 -9.27
C VAL A 47 -2.17 6.58 -10.72
N MET A 48 -1.15 6.92 -11.51
CA MET A 48 -1.03 6.53 -12.92
C MET A 48 -0.36 5.15 -13.10
N SER A 49 0.36 4.67 -12.08
CA SER A 49 1.09 3.40 -12.14
C SER A 49 0.88 2.61 -10.85
N THR A 50 0.30 1.43 -10.99
CA THR A 50 0.03 0.51 -9.88
C THR A 50 1.21 -0.44 -9.68
N PRO A 51 1.51 -0.89 -8.44
CA PRO A 51 0.75 -0.65 -7.22
C PRO A 51 0.92 0.77 -6.67
N GLY A 52 -0.15 1.38 -6.18
CA GLY A 52 -0.12 2.57 -5.34
C GLY A 52 -0.34 2.20 -3.87
N VAL A 53 0.32 2.90 -2.96
CA VAL A 53 0.10 2.75 -1.51
C VAL A 53 -0.29 4.10 -0.94
N VAL A 54 -1.39 4.11 -0.20
CA VAL A 54 -1.92 5.27 0.50
C VAL A 54 -1.88 4.98 1.99
N VAL A 55 -1.34 5.89 2.79
CA VAL A 55 -1.28 5.79 4.25
C VAL A 55 -1.95 7.04 4.82
N GLY A 56 -3.00 6.87 5.63
CA GLY A 56 -3.73 7.99 6.21
C GLY A 56 -4.30 8.97 5.17
N GLY A 57 -4.78 8.45 4.03
CA GLY A 57 -5.36 9.23 2.94
C GLY A 57 -4.35 9.92 2.01
N LYS A 58 -3.04 9.76 2.23
CA LYS A 58 -2.00 10.29 1.33
C LYS A 58 -1.28 9.19 0.57
N VAL A 59 -1.10 9.38 -0.74
CA VAL A 59 -0.28 8.49 -1.56
C VAL A 59 1.20 8.64 -1.14
N VAL A 60 1.81 7.53 -0.72
CA VAL A 60 3.21 7.48 -0.26
C VAL A 60 4.12 6.68 -1.20
N HIS A 61 3.54 5.87 -2.09
CA HIS A 61 4.28 5.05 -3.05
C HIS A 61 3.43 4.77 -4.29
N THR A 62 4.05 4.71 -5.47
CA THR A 62 3.39 4.34 -6.73
C THR A 62 4.36 3.67 -7.70
N GLY A 63 3.86 2.75 -8.52
CA GLY A 63 4.57 2.22 -9.71
C GLY A 63 5.51 1.05 -9.45
N SER A 64 5.69 0.63 -8.20
CA SER A 64 6.56 -0.51 -7.85
C SER A 64 6.11 -1.22 -6.57
N VAL A 65 6.79 -2.31 -6.23
CA VAL A 65 6.69 -2.92 -4.90
C VAL A 65 7.60 -2.11 -3.97
N PRO A 66 7.12 -1.60 -2.84
CA PRO A 66 7.95 -0.84 -1.92
C PRO A 66 8.98 -1.74 -1.22
N THR A 67 10.05 -1.14 -0.71
CA THR A 67 11.03 -1.85 0.11
C THR A 67 10.58 -1.94 1.56
N ARG A 68 11.17 -2.87 2.33
CA ARG A 68 10.90 -3.03 3.76
C ARG A 68 11.13 -1.72 4.53
N ASP A 69 12.18 -0.97 4.19
CA ASP A 69 12.53 0.29 4.86
C ASP A 69 11.51 1.40 4.57
N GLN A 70 10.96 1.44 3.35
CA GLN A 70 9.85 2.36 3.03
C GLN A 70 8.61 2.03 3.84
N VAL A 71 8.27 0.74 3.94
CA VAL A 71 7.13 0.31 4.77
C VAL A 71 7.35 0.67 6.24
N LEU A 72 8.55 0.45 6.77
CA LEU A 72 8.90 0.84 8.13
C LEU A 72 8.74 2.34 8.37
N SER A 73 9.13 3.19 7.41
CA SER A 73 9.00 4.65 7.57
C SER A 73 7.55 5.13 7.56
N TRP A 74 6.61 4.36 7.03
CA TRP A 74 5.17 4.68 7.10
C TRP A 74 4.54 4.25 8.42
N LEU A 75 5.06 3.19 9.03
CA LEU A 75 4.56 2.59 10.27
C LEU A 75 5.23 3.18 11.53
N GLY A 76 6.37 3.85 11.35
CA GLY A 76 7.22 4.48 12.37
C GLY A 76 6.74 5.84 12.78
#